data_AF-W6TW57-F1
#
_entry.id   AF-W6TW57-F1
#
_cell.length_a   1.000
_cell.length_b   1.000
_cell.length_c   1.000
_cell.angle_alpha   90.00
_cell.angle_beta   90.00
_cell.angle_gamma   90.00
#
_symmetry.space_group_name_H-M   'P 1'
#
loop_
_entity.id
_entity.type
_entity.pdbx_description
1 polymer ?
#
loop_
_entity_poly.entity_id
_entity_poly.type
_entity_poly.pdbx_seq_one_letter_code
_entity_poly.pdbx_strand_id
1 'polypeptide(L)'
;MKVLISGLVVVALLIPAKAFTQDSSGVKLDLLKSPSSPASQLLSFSTSDIEKPTDLSSFMLSVQSSSASYTKLPSNYAIDIAPFWLFRTKTDFTTTGNAGLNSTKFKDYFKQSLVISIAIKNPDSSFNEFKASSTYGGLGIKFALFRPHYSKENEKILYSITQKQIRINKAVSSYIETKEKTDPKYKALDAQRTAIVNRIRDENPSETDFASAIIKEEEDTTSTLYRNKIETQELFQIWKNETLEIDDFKKMLVDSLSKEVAKFDGARVGFSWDLAGGISGEFRNKRFNSSKIFNSGIWTTVGYSSEKSGSFLGLARLLYNPDQIYAQDNATNAFGDISTFDAGFRYIYTKSKFSCSAEAIYRSILSSSAIDPSWKLVLNVDYAIASNQKLIFSFGRNFDGTLTKDGNLIAALTVLLGFGNIR
;
A
#
# COMPACT_ATOMS: atom_id res chain seq x y z
N MET A 1 27.00 -17.56 60.96
CA MET A 1 25.54 -17.36 61.14
C MET A 1 24.89 -17.61 59.79
N LYS A 2 24.17 -18.73 59.67
CA LYS A 2 23.49 -19.24 58.47
C LYS A 2 22.09 -18.63 58.39
N VAL A 3 21.67 -18.15 57.22
CA VAL A 3 20.33 -18.34 56.57
C VAL A 3 20.54 -18.05 55.08
N LEU A 4 20.74 -19.07 54.22
CA LEU A 4 19.77 -19.72 53.31
C LEU A 4 19.06 -18.75 52.33
N ILE A 5 19.46 -18.72 51.06
CA ILE A 5 18.99 -19.56 49.91
C ILE A 5 17.52 -19.31 49.57
N SER A 6 17.27 -18.64 48.43
CA SER A 6 16.25 -19.00 47.43
C SER A 6 16.20 -17.99 46.29
N GLY A 7 16.43 -18.44 45.04
CA GLY A 7 16.30 -17.64 43.82
C GLY A 7 16.67 -18.43 42.57
N LEU A 8 16.17 -19.66 42.49
CA LEU A 8 16.41 -20.64 41.43
C LEU A 8 15.54 -20.31 40.20
N VAL A 9 16.15 -20.34 39.01
CA VAL A 9 15.59 -20.86 37.74
C VAL A 9 14.28 -20.26 37.22
N VAL A 10 14.38 -19.47 36.14
CA VAL A 10 13.29 -19.26 35.15
C VAL A 10 13.75 -19.81 33.79
N VAL A 11 14.04 -21.12 33.75
CA VAL A 11 14.34 -21.88 32.51
C VAL A 11 13.33 -23.01 32.26
N ALA A 12 12.23 -23.08 33.01
CA ALA A 12 11.25 -24.16 32.86
C ALA A 12 9.84 -23.64 32.58
N LEU A 13 9.56 -23.26 31.32
CA LEU A 13 8.21 -23.24 30.74
C LEU A 13 8.29 -23.44 29.21
N LEU A 14 9.00 -24.47 28.78
CA LEU A 14 8.82 -25.09 27.46
C LEU A 14 8.08 -26.43 27.67
N ILE A 15 6.80 -26.34 28.02
CA ILE A 15 5.90 -27.48 27.95
C ILE A 15 5.39 -27.54 26.50
N PRO A 16 5.62 -28.62 25.74
CA PRO A 16 4.99 -28.80 24.44
C PRO A 16 3.53 -29.18 24.66
N ALA A 17 2.65 -28.18 24.75
CA ALA A 17 1.22 -28.41 24.60
C ALA A 17 0.98 -28.87 23.16
N LYS A 18 0.74 -30.18 22.98
CA LYS A 18 0.18 -30.72 21.74
C LYS A 18 -1.27 -30.25 21.62
N ALA A 19 -1.46 -29.04 21.12
CA ALA A 19 -2.77 -28.57 20.69
C ALA A 19 -3.07 -29.18 19.31
N PHE A 20 -4.05 -30.07 19.26
CA PHE A 20 -4.77 -30.37 18.03
C PHE A 20 -5.48 -29.08 17.61
N THR A 21 -5.17 -28.57 16.41
CA THR A 21 -5.97 -27.50 15.81
C THR A 21 -6.45 -27.97 14.45
N GLN A 22 -7.76 -28.14 14.37
CA GLN A 22 -8.52 -28.26 13.14
C GLN A 22 -8.32 -27.00 12.28
N ASP A 23 -8.31 -27.26 10.99
CA ASP A 23 -8.19 -26.31 9.90
C ASP A 23 -9.15 -25.13 10.08
N SER A 24 -8.61 -23.93 10.29
CA SER A 24 -9.40 -22.69 10.33
C SER A 24 -8.73 -21.64 9.46
N SER A 25 -9.20 -21.60 8.21
CA SER A 25 -9.35 -20.40 7.37
C SER A 25 -8.45 -19.20 7.73
N GLY A 26 -7.35 -19.08 6.97
CA GLY A 26 -6.51 -17.92 6.73
C GLY A 26 -6.74 -16.69 7.59
N VAL A 27 -5.93 -16.55 8.65
CA VAL A 27 -5.76 -15.28 9.34
C VAL A 27 -5.07 -14.30 8.38
N LYS A 28 -5.82 -13.36 7.79
CA LYS A 28 -5.25 -12.24 7.01
C LYS A 28 -4.51 -11.28 7.95
N LEU A 29 -3.23 -11.55 8.19
CA LEU A 29 -2.31 -10.66 8.88
C LEU A 29 -1.60 -9.78 7.84
N ASP A 30 -2.20 -8.66 7.47
CA ASP A 30 -1.55 -7.55 6.74
C ASP A 30 -0.59 -6.80 7.68
N LEU A 31 0.36 -7.52 8.29
CA LEU A 31 1.20 -7.06 9.40
C LEU A 31 2.67 -7.42 9.21
N LEU A 32 3.19 -7.18 8.01
CA LEU A 32 4.64 -7.09 7.75
C LEU A 32 4.96 -5.94 6.80
N LYS A 33 4.35 -4.78 7.00
CA LYS A 33 4.71 -3.55 6.28
C LYS A 33 5.45 -2.61 7.22
N SER A 34 6.69 -2.30 6.86
CA SER A 34 7.35 -1.07 7.30
C SER A 34 6.41 0.10 7.02
N PRO A 35 6.23 1.05 7.96
CA PRO A 35 5.30 2.16 7.77
C PRO A 35 5.58 2.86 6.44
N SER A 36 4.54 2.99 5.63
CA SER A 36 4.65 3.10 4.17
C SER A 36 4.48 4.53 3.64
N SER A 37 4.85 5.56 4.41
CA SER A 37 4.32 6.92 4.16
C SER A 37 5.30 8.01 4.61
N PRO A 38 6.33 8.35 3.82
CA PRO A 38 7.39 9.27 4.23
C PRO A 38 6.91 10.67 4.64
N ALA A 39 6.00 11.30 3.90
CA ALA A 39 5.50 12.64 4.22
C ALA A 39 4.62 12.62 5.48
N SER A 40 3.82 11.58 5.63
CA SER A 40 2.96 11.36 6.81
C SER A 40 3.78 11.12 8.08
N GLN A 41 4.89 10.37 7.98
CA GLN A 41 5.83 10.17 9.10
C GLN A 41 6.46 11.49 9.54
N LEU A 42 6.88 12.31 8.56
CA LEU A 42 7.46 13.63 8.83
C LEU A 42 6.46 14.60 9.47
N LEU A 43 5.15 14.46 9.22
CA LEU A 43 4.11 15.31 9.82
C LEU A 43 3.35 14.64 10.99
N SER A 44 3.86 13.50 11.47
CA SER A 44 3.27 12.73 12.58
C SER A 44 1.80 12.38 12.38
N PHE A 45 1.42 11.94 11.17
CA PHE A 45 0.12 11.34 10.90
C PHE A 45 0.08 9.88 11.38
N SER A 46 -1.02 9.47 12.01
CA SER A 46 -1.27 8.07 12.35
C SER A 46 -1.45 7.24 11.08
N THR A 47 -1.05 5.97 11.07
CA THR A 47 -1.20 5.12 9.88
C THR A 47 -2.65 4.89 9.45
N SER A 48 -3.61 5.08 10.35
CA SER A 48 -5.06 5.04 10.09
C SER A 48 -5.57 6.27 9.34
N ASP A 49 -4.85 7.38 9.42
CA ASP A 49 -5.29 8.69 8.93
C ASP A 49 -4.71 8.97 7.53
N ILE A 50 -4.03 7.97 6.95
CA ILE A 50 -3.34 8.06 5.66
C ILE A 50 -4.20 7.34 4.62
N GLU A 51 -4.70 8.11 3.68
CA GLU A 51 -5.48 7.59 2.56
C GLU A 51 -4.57 6.88 1.56
N LYS A 52 -4.98 5.69 1.13
CA LYS A 52 -4.23 4.84 0.19
C LYS A 52 -5.14 4.41 -0.96
N PRO A 53 -5.54 5.35 -1.83
CA PRO A 53 -6.49 5.06 -2.88
C PRO A 53 -5.93 4.02 -3.85
N THR A 54 -6.74 3.01 -4.13
CA THR A 54 -6.40 1.89 -5.01
C THR A 54 -6.72 2.16 -6.47
N ASP A 55 -7.58 3.14 -6.75
CA ASP A 55 -8.08 3.49 -8.07
C ASP A 55 -8.42 4.99 -8.16
N LEU A 56 -8.62 5.49 -9.37
CA LEU A 56 -8.83 6.91 -9.64
C LEU A 56 -10.12 7.44 -9.00
N SER A 57 -11.19 6.64 -8.95
CA SER A 57 -12.44 7.04 -8.33
C SER A 57 -12.28 7.20 -6.82
N SER A 58 -11.64 6.23 -6.16
CA SER A 58 -11.29 6.28 -4.75
C SER A 58 -10.39 7.47 -4.42
N PHE A 59 -9.42 7.78 -5.29
CA PHE A 59 -8.60 9.00 -5.17
C PHE A 59 -9.47 10.26 -5.25
N MET A 60 -10.32 10.39 -6.27
CA MET A 60 -11.15 11.58 -6.47
C MET A 60 -12.16 11.77 -5.33
N LEU A 61 -12.76 10.70 -4.82
CA LEU A 61 -13.65 10.72 -3.65
C LEU A 61 -12.92 11.14 -2.37
N SER A 62 -11.71 10.63 -2.15
CA SER A 62 -10.85 11.02 -1.03
C SER A 62 -10.52 12.51 -1.07
N VAL A 63 -10.16 13.03 -2.24
CA VAL A 63 -9.93 14.47 -2.42
C VAL A 63 -11.23 15.25 -2.24
N GLN A 64 -12.35 14.82 -2.81
CA GLN A 64 -13.63 15.50 -2.71
C GLN A 64 -14.10 15.65 -1.26
N SER A 65 -14.05 14.55 -0.49
CA SER A 65 -14.45 14.52 0.91
C SER A 65 -13.56 15.42 1.77
N SER A 66 -12.24 15.36 1.58
CA SER A 66 -11.28 16.15 2.34
C SER A 66 -11.25 17.64 1.97
N SER A 67 -11.73 18.01 0.79
CA SER A 67 -11.75 19.39 0.26
C SER A 67 -13.10 20.10 0.39
N ALA A 68 -14.05 19.53 1.13
CA ALA A 68 -15.44 19.99 1.18
C ALA A 68 -16.03 20.20 -0.23
N SER A 69 -15.96 19.16 -1.07
CA SER A 69 -16.37 19.18 -2.47
C SER A 69 -15.60 20.18 -3.33
N TYR A 70 -14.27 20.20 -3.19
CA TYR A 70 -13.33 21.06 -3.93
C TYR A 70 -13.46 22.56 -3.66
N THR A 71 -14.21 22.95 -2.63
CA THR A 71 -14.39 24.36 -2.27
C THR A 71 -13.21 24.92 -1.47
N LYS A 72 -12.40 24.04 -0.84
CA LYS A 72 -11.22 24.41 -0.04
C LYS A 72 -10.11 23.38 -0.22
N LEU A 73 -8.87 23.77 0.05
CA LEU A 73 -7.81 22.76 0.20
C LEU A 73 -8.04 21.94 1.49
N PRO A 74 -7.71 20.64 1.49
CA PRO A 74 -7.80 19.81 2.68
C PRO A 74 -6.98 20.37 3.84
N SER A 75 -7.59 20.45 5.03
CA SER A 75 -6.94 21.03 6.20
C SER A 75 -6.02 20.05 6.92
N ASN A 76 -6.44 18.79 7.06
CA ASN A 76 -5.63 17.71 7.64
C ASN A 76 -5.81 16.48 6.75
N TYR A 77 -4.83 16.20 5.90
CA TYR A 77 -4.94 15.17 4.88
C TYR A 77 -3.58 14.58 4.57
N ALA A 78 -3.49 13.26 4.58
CA ALA A 78 -2.31 12.51 4.18
C ALA A 78 -2.71 11.45 3.17
N ILE A 79 -1.92 11.33 2.10
CA ILE A 79 -2.19 10.39 1.02
C ILE A 79 -0.90 9.76 0.51
N ASP A 80 -0.95 8.44 0.28
CA ASP A 80 0.05 7.72 -0.47
C ASP A 80 -0.51 7.27 -1.82
N ILE A 81 0.13 7.74 -2.89
CA ILE A 81 -0.20 7.39 -4.26
C ILE A 81 0.84 6.41 -4.77
N ALA A 82 0.38 5.30 -5.38
CA ALA A 82 1.25 4.39 -6.11
C ALA A 82 0.98 4.54 -7.63
N PRO A 83 1.69 5.43 -8.35
CA PRO A 83 1.28 5.86 -9.69
C PRO A 83 1.16 4.71 -10.69
N PHE A 84 2.03 3.72 -10.59
CA PHE A 84 2.00 2.54 -11.47
C PHE A 84 0.70 1.74 -11.35
N TRP A 85 0.09 1.69 -10.18
CA TRP A 85 -1.17 0.97 -9.96
C TRP A 85 -2.37 1.88 -10.24
N LEU A 86 -2.28 3.16 -9.86
CA LEU A 86 -3.37 4.12 -10.00
C LEU A 86 -3.71 4.46 -11.46
N PHE A 87 -2.70 4.65 -12.31
CA PHE A 87 -2.88 5.16 -13.68
C PHE A 87 -2.81 4.07 -14.76
N ARG A 88 -2.63 2.80 -14.38
CA ARG A 88 -2.47 1.70 -15.32
C ARG A 88 -3.82 1.08 -15.65
N THR A 89 -4.24 1.21 -16.90
CA THR A 89 -5.52 0.67 -17.42
C THR A 89 -5.48 -0.82 -17.77
N LYS A 90 -4.29 -1.41 -17.92
CA LYS A 90 -4.07 -2.83 -18.20
C LYS A 90 -2.93 -3.38 -17.34
N THR A 91 -3.28 -4.03 -16.23
CA THR A 91 -2.34 -4.69 -15.33
C THR A 91 -2.13 -6.13 -15.75
N ASP A 92 -0.90 -6.47 -16.12
CA ASP A 92 -0.49 -7.86 -16.24
C ASP A 92 -0.27 -8.42 -14.83
N PHE A 93 -1.28 -9.13 -14.32
CA PHE A 93 -1.19 -9.84 -13.05
C PHE A 93 -0.50 -11.21 -13.17
N THR A 94 -0.04 -11.59 -14.37
CA THR A 94 0.60 -12.88 -14.57
C THR A 94 1.95 -12.94 -13.85
N THR A 95 2.31 -14.14 -13.39
CA THR A 95 3.57 -14.41 -12.68
C THR A 95 4.81 -14.34 -13.57
N THR A 96 4.66 -14.32 -14.90
CA THR A 96 5.74 -14.65 -15.84
C THR A 96 5.99 -13.59 -16.93
N GLY A 97 5.21 -12.51 -16.99
CA GLY A 97 5.36 -11.45 -18.00
C GLY A 97 6.45 -10.42 -17.69
N ASN A 98 6.96 -9.76 -18.74
CA ASN A 98 7.70 -8.50 -18.60
C ASN A 98 6.73 -7.46 -17.99
N ALA A 99 6.94 -7.06 -16.73
CA ALA A 99 6.02 -6.29 -15.87
C ALA A 99 4.95 -7.07 -15.06
N GLY A 100 5.08 -8.40 -14.95
CA GLY A 100 4.27 -9.23 -14.06
C GLY A 100 4.60 -9.05 -12.57
N LEU A 101 3.73 -9.54 -11.68
CA LEU A 101 3.87 -9.37 -10.21
C LEU A 101 5.13 -10.03 -9.61
N ASN A 102 5.71 -11.01 -10.31
CA ASN A 102 6.92 -11.73 -9.90
C ASN A 102 8.17 -11.32 -10.71
N SER A 103 8.14 -10.20 -11.43
CA SER A 103 9.31 -9.74 -12.19
C SER A 103 10.50 -9.44 -11.27
N THR A 104 11.68 -9.91 -11.70
CA THR A 104 12.96 -9.71 -11.01
C THR A 104 13.75 -8.50 -11.53
N LYS A 105 13.22 -7.81 -12.55
CA LYS A 105 13.89 -6.67 -13.18
C LYS A 105 13.71 -5.40 -12.34
N PHE A 106 14.80 -4.66 -12.09
CA PHE A 106 14.75 -3.40 -11.33
C PHE A 106 13.72 -2.41 -11.84
N LYS A 107 13.67 -2.20 -13.16
CA LYS A 107 12.69 -1.29 -13.79
C LYS A 107 11.25 -1.66 -13.47
N ASP A 108 10.95 -2.94 -13.30
CA ASP A 108 9.59 -3.43 -13.05
C ASP A 108 9.22 -3.25 -11.58
N TYR A 109 10.04 -3.76 -10.64
CA TYR A 109 9.72 -3.60 -9.23
C TYR A 109 9.88 -2.16 -8.73
N PHE A 110 10.77 -1.35 -9.29
CA PHE A 110 10.86 0.09 -9.00
C PHE A 110 9.52 0.77 -9.29
N LYS A 111 8.98 0.60 -10.50
CA LYS A 111 7.68 1.16 -10.87
C LYS A 111 6.56 0.63 -9.97
N GLN A 112 6.55 -0.68 -9.71
CA GLN A 112 5.52 -1.34 -8.89
C GLN A 112 5.59 -0.99 -7.39
N SER A 113 6.73 -0.48 -6.91
CA SER A 113 6.94 -0.14 -5.49
C SER A 113 7.05 1.36 -5.24
N LEU A 114 7.13 2.18 -6.29
CA LEU A 114 7.16 3.62 -6.18
C LEU A 114 5.86 4.12 -5.54
N VAL A 115 6.01 4.76 -4.39
CA VAL A 115 4.97 5.47 -3.66
C VAL A 115 5.39 6.91 -3.53
N ILE A 116 4.46 7.81 -3.86
CA ILE A 116 4.55 9.25 -3.63
C ILE A 116 3.64 9.55 -2.45
N SER A 117 4.20 10.13 -1.40
CA SER A 117 3.50 10.48 -0.17
C SER A 117 3.35 11.99 -0.10
N ILE A 118 2.14 12.46 0.16
CA ILE A 118 1.80 13.87 0.27
C ILE A 118 1.03 14.04 1.57
N ALA A 119 1.37 15.05 2.36
CA ALA A 119 0.66 15.33 3.61
C ALA A 119 0.52 16.84 3.82
N ILE A 120 -0.63 17.26 4.35
CA ILE A 120 -0.94 18.65 4.72
C ILE A 120 -1.56 18.63 6.12
N LYS A 121 -1.02 19.44 7.03
CA LYS A 121 -1.50 19.55 8.41
C LYS A 121 -1.75 21.01 8.77
N ASN A 122 -2.96 21.30 9.24
CA ASN A 122 -3.35 22.57 9.82
C ASN A 122 -3.64 22.32 11.31
N PRO A 123 -2.62 22.41 12.17
CA PRO A 123 -2.76 22.18 13.59
C PRO A 123 -3.71 23.19 14.22
N ASP A 124 -4.49 22.73 15.20
CA ASP A 124 -5.23 23.59 16.11
C ASP A 124 -4.45 23.81 17.42
N SER A 125 -5.04 24.53 18.38
CA SER A 125 -4.42 24.84 19.67
C SER A 125 -4.18 23.62 20.58
N SER A 126 -4.61 22.42 20.19
CA SER A 126 -4.41 21.20 20.99
C SER A 126 -3.09 20.48 20.69
N PHE A 127 -2.42 20.83 19.59
CA PHE A 127 -1.13 20.24 19.20
C PHE A 127 0.05 21.11 19.66
N ASN A 128 0.61 20.81 20.84
CA ASN A 128 1.73 21.59 21.40
C ASN A 128 3.02 21.56 20.54
N GLU A 129 3.19 20.53 19.71
CA GLU A 129 4.35 20.35 18.83
C GLU A 129 4.33 21.23 17.57
N PHE A 130 3.16 21.74 17.19
CA PHE A 130 2.96 22.49 15.96
C PHE A 130 2.42 23.89 16.25
N LYS A 131 2.79 24.87 15.43
CA LYS A 131 2.25 26.23 15.60
C LYS A 131 0.88 26.32 14.95
N ALA A 132 -0.15 26.60 15.76
CA ALA A 132 -1.54 26.76 15.30
C ALA A 132 -1.73 27.86 14.23
N SER A 133 -0.81 28.83 14.16
CA SER A 133 -0.81 29.88 13.13
C SER A 133 -0.18 29.44 11.80
N SER A 134 0.46 28.28 11.75
CA SER A 134 1.17 27.78 10.57
C SER A 134 0.41 26.63 9.89
N THR A 135 0.68 26.44 8.60
CA THR A 135 0.29 25.25 7.84
C THR A 135 1.53 24.43 7.55
N TYR A 136 1.45 23.11 7.64
CA TYR A 136 2.58 22.22 7.36
C TYR A 136 2.27 21.39 6.11
N GLY A 137 3.22 21.30 5.20
CA GLY A 137 3.12 20.50 3.99
C GLY A 137 4.32 19.60 3.83
N GLY A 138 4.10 18.35 3.43
CA GLY A 138 5.13 17.33 3.29
C GLY A 138 5.04 16.60 1.96
N LEU A 139 6.18 16.30 1.38
CA LEU A 139 6.34 15.47 0.19
C LEU A 139 7.38 14.39 0.48
N GLY A 140 7.14 13.19 -0.03
CA GLY A 140 8.08 12.09 0.12
C GLY A 140 7.90 11.01 -0.91
N ILE A 141 8.94 10.18 -1.02
CA ILE A 141 9.01 9.07 -1.95
C ILE A 141 9.49 7.81 -1.24
N LYS A 142 8.98 6.66 -1.68
CA LYS A 142 9.45 5.35 -1.26
C LYS A 142 9.50 4.43 -2.48
N PHE A 143 10.52 3.58 -2.57
CA PHE A 143 10.59 2.52 -3.57
C PHE A 143 11.49 1.38 -3.08
N ALA A 144 11.33 0.21 -3.69
CA ALA A 144 12.17 -0.96 -3.44
C ALA A 144 13.40 -0.93 -4.36
N LEU A 145 14.59 -1.04 -3.76
CA LEU A 145 15.86 -1.33 -4.44
C LEU A 145 15.99 -2.82 -4.73
N PHE A 146 15.39 -3.68 -3.91
CA PHE A 146 15.33 -5.12 -4.15
C PHE A 146 14.02 -5.68 -3.61
N ARG A 147 13.34 -6.51 -4.40
CA ARG A 147 12.05 -7.11 -4.03
C ARG A 147 12.17 -8.64 -3.98
N PRO A 148 11.82 -9.29 -2.86
CA PRO A 148 11.86 -10.76 -2.75
C PRO A 148 10.78 -11.41 -3.62
N HIS A 149 10.93 -12.71 -3.90
CA HIS A 149 9.93 -13.49 -4.61
C HIS A 149 8.74 -13.80 -3.70
N TYR A 150 7.60 -14.13 -4.29
CA TYR A 150 6.47 -14.64 -3.51
C TYR A 150 6.82 -15.97 -2.83
N SER A 151 6.13 -16.27 -1.72
CA SER A 151 6.20 -17.61 -1.12
C SER A 151 5.78 -18.67 -2.14
N LYS A 152 6.25 -19.91 -1.97
CA LYS A 152 5.90 -21.00 -2.90
C LYS A 152 4.40 -21.24 -2.99
N GLU A 153 3.68 -20.97 -1.90
CA GLU A 153 2.23 -21.04 -1.84
C GLU A 153 1.57 -19.94 -2.69
N ASN A 154 2.01 -18.69 -2.53
CA ASN A 154 1.50 -17.58 -3.32
C ASN A 154 1.84 -17.70 -4.81
N GLU A 155 3.00 -18.24 -5.17
CA GLU A 155 3.33 -18.52 -6.57
C GLU A 155 2.35 -19.52 -7.20
N LYS A 156 1.98 -20.58 -6.47
CA LYS A 156 0.97 -21.55 -6.91
C LYS A 156 -0.41 -20.92 -7.05
N ILE A 157 -0.82 -20.09 -6.09
CA ILE A 157 -2.10 -19.38 -6.13
C ILE A 157 -2.15 -18.45 -7.35
N LEU A 158 -1.12 -17.63 -7.56
CA LEU A 158 -1.06 -16.73 -8.71
C LEU A 158 -1.05 -17.46 -10.05
N TYR A 159 -0.35 -18.60 -10.13
CA TYR A 159 -0.38 -19.44 -11.32
C TYR A 159 -1.80 -19.95 -11.60
N SER A 160 -2.51 -20.45 -10.58
CA SER A 160 -3.87 -20.94 -10.73
C SER A 160 -4.86 -19.83 -11.12
N ILE A 161 -4.77 -18.65 -10.49
CA ILE A 161 -5.51 -17.44 -10.87
C ILE A 161 -5.28 -17.11 -12.34
N THR A 162 -4.01 -17.13 -12.79
CA THR A 162 -3.64 -16.86 -14.18
C THR A 162 -4.30 -17.86 -15.14
N GLN A 163 -4.23 -19.15 -14.84
CA GLN A 163 -4.84 -20.19 -15.68
C GLN A 163 -6.37 -20.04 -15.75
N LYS A 164 -7.02 -19.70 -14.65
CA LYS A 164 -8.47 -19.44 -14.62
C LYS A 164 -8.83 -18.19 -15.42
N GLN A 165 -8.06 -17.11 -15.28
CA GLN A 165 -8.26 -15.88 -16.05
C GLN A 165 -8.13 -16.12 -17.56
N ILE A 166 -7.15 -16.93 -17.99
CA ILE A 166 -6.99 -17.30 -19.41
C ILE A 166 -8.23 -18.05 -19.92
N ARG A 167 -8.76 -19.00 -19.14
CA ARG A 167 -9.99 -19.74 -19.51
C ARG A 167 -11.19 -18.82 -19.61
N ILE A 168 -11.33 -17.90 -18.66
CA ILE A 168 -12.39 -16.88 -18.63
C ILE A 168 -12.30 -15.99 -19.87
N ASN A 169 -11.13 -15.44 -20.16
CA ASN A 169 -10.93 -14.58 -21.33
C ASN A 169 -11.24 -15.34 -22.62
N LYS A 170 -10.80 -16.59 -22.74
CA LYS A 170 -11.10 -17.42 -23.91
C LYS A 170 -12.60 -17.65 -24.09
N ALA A 171 -13.32 -17.94 -23.01
CA ALA A 171 -14.78 -18.13 -23.06
C ALA A 171 -15.51 -16.85 -23.49
N VAL A 172 -15.11 -15.69 -22.94
CA VAL A 172 -15.66 -14.38 -23.34
C VAL A 172 -15.39 -14.10 -24.80
N SER A 173 -14.15 -14.28 -25.26
CA SER A 173 -13.79 -14.10 -26.67
C SER A 173 -14.62 -15.00 -27.58
N SER A 174 -14.79 -16.28 -27.25
CA SER A 174 -15.63 -17.20 -28.04
C SER A 174 -17.11 -16.80 -28.06
N TYR A 175 -17.65 -16.27 -26.96
CA TYR A 175 -19.02 -15.75 -26.93
C TYR A 175 -19.18 -14.51 -27.82
N ILE A 176 -18.24 -13.56 -27.72
CA ILE A 176 -18.23 -12.34 -28.55
C ILE A 176 -18.12 -12.72 -30.03
N GLU A 177 -17.19 -13.60 -30.41
CA GLU A 177 -17.05 -14.09 -31.79
C GLU A 177 -18.34 -14.75 -32.31
N THR A 178 -19.08 -15.44 -31.44
CA THR A 178 -20.37 -16.02 -31.80
C THR A 178 -21.40 -14.92 -32.06
N LYS A 179 -21.49 -13.93 -31.18
CA LYS A 179 -22.41 -12.79 -31.32
C LYS A 179 -22.11 -11.95 -32.55
N GLU A 180 -20.84 -11.69 -32.86
CA GLU A 180 -20.43 -11.02 -34.11
C GLU A 180 -20.98 -11.75 -35.36
N LYS A 181 -21.06 -13.09 -35.32
CA LYS A 181 -21.58 -13.91 -36.42
C LYS A 181 -23.08 -14.09 -36.42
N THR A 182 -23.79 -13.86 -35.32
CA THR A 182 -25.22 -14.16 -35.19
C THR A 182 -26.10 -12.95 -34.97
N ASP A 183 -25.59 -11.90 -34.33
CA ASP A 183 -26.36 -10.72 -33.95
C ASP A 183 -26.72 -9.86 -35.19
N PRO A 184 -28.01 -9.70 -35.52
CA PRO A 184 -28.41 -8.93 -36.69
C PRO A 184 -28.01 -7.45 -36.63
N LYS A 185 -28.02 -6.85 -35.43
CA LYS A 185 -27.64 -5.45 -35.25
C LYS A 185 -26.16 -5.25 -35.53
N TYR A 186 -25.31 -6.14 -35.02
CA TYR A 186 -23.87 -6.10 -35.34
C TYR A 186 -23.62 -6.27 -36.84
N LYS A 187 -24.25 -7.26 -37.49
CA LYS A 187 -24.10 -7.46 -38.94
C LYS A 187 -24.51 -6.24 -39.76
N ALA A 188 -25.59 -5.55 -39.36
CA ALA A 188 -26.03 -4.33 -40.03
C ALA A 188 -25.01 -3.20 -39.86
N LEU A 189 -24.51 -2.99 -38.64
CA LEU A 189 -23.48 -1.99 -38.35
C LEU A 189 -22.16 -2.28 -39.09
N ASP A 190 -21.77 -3.54 -39.16
CA ASP A 190 -20.56 -3.97 -39.86
C ASP A 190 -20.68 -3.77 -41.38
N ALA A 191 -21.79 -4.19 -41.98
CA ALA A 191 -22.06 -3.97 -43.40
C ALA A 191 -22.06 -2.47 -43.76
N GLN A 192 -22.66 -1.62 -42.91
CA GLN A 192 -22.62 -0.17 -43.08
C GLN A 192 -21.19 0.38 -42.98
N ARG A 193 -20.41 -0.09 -42.01
CA ARG A 193 -19.00 0.31 -41.83
C ARG A 193 -18.18 -0.05 -43.05
N THR A 194 -18.31 -1.28 -43.55
CA THR A 194 -17.62 -1.74 -44.77
C THR A 194 -18.01 -0.90 -45.98
N ALA A 195 -19.29 -0.58 -46.15
CA ALA A 195 -19.75 0.27 -47.25
C ALA A 195 -19.15 1.68 -47.18
N ILE A 196 -19.10 2.29 -45.99
CA ILE A 196 -18.48 3.62 -45.77
C ILE A 196 -16.99 3.56 -46.05
N VAL A 197 -16.28 2.56 -45.52
CA VAL A 197 -14.83 2.39 -45.71
C VAL A 197 -14.49 2.19 -47.19
N ASN A 198 -15.27 1.38 -47.92
CA ASN A 198 -15.07 1.17 -49.36
C ASN A 198 -15.34 2.46 -50.14
N ARG A 199 -16.39 3.22 -49.81
CA ARG A 199 -16.66 4.53 -50.42
C ARG A 199 -15.48 5.49 -50.21
N ILE A 200 -14.95 5.59 -48.99
CA ILE A 200 -13.81 6.45 -48.68
C ILE A 200 -12.56 5.98 -49.44
N ARG A 201 -12.35 4.67 -49.58
CA ARG A 201 -11.26 4.09 -50.38
C ARG A 201 -11.36 4.45 -51.85
N ASP A 202 -12.57 4.39 -52.42
CA ASP A 202 -12.81 4.73 -53.82
C ASP A 202 -12.62 6.24 -54.08
N GLU A 203 -13.03 7.09 -53.13
CA GLU A 203 -12.85 8.55 -53.17
C GLU A 203 -11.39 8.98 -52.94
N ASN A 204 -10.59 8.15 -52.24
CA ASN A 204 -9.21 8.46 -51.84
C ASN A 204 -8.27 7.29 -52.18
N PRO A 205 -7.88 7.12 -53.46
CA PRO A 205 -7.11 5.97 -53.91
C PRO A 205 -5.66 5.92 -53.38
N SER A 206 -5.12 7.06 -52.95
CA SER A 206 -3.83 7.11 -52.26
C SER A 206 -3.97 6.60 -50.81
N GLU A 207 -3.07 5.72 -50.36
CA GLU A 207 -3.10 5.17 -49.00
C GLU A 207 -3.03 6.25 -47.91
N THR A 208 -2.25 7.31 -48.11
CA THR A 208 -2.16 8.41 -47.13
C THR A 208 -3.45 9.21 -47.05
N ASP A 209 -4.14 9.41 -48.18
CA ASP A 209 -5.36 10.20 -48.25
C ASP A 209 -6.54 9.39 -47.68
N PHE A 210 -6.60 8.09 -48.00
CA PHE A 210 -7.53 7.15 -47.39
C PHE A 210 -7.41 7.14 -45.86
N ALA A 211 -6.18 6.95 -45.34
CA ALA A 211 -5.96 6.91 -43.89
C ALA A 211 -6.37 8.22 -43.22
N SER A 212 -6.05 9.36 -43.83
CA SER A 212 -6.43 10.68 -43.32
C SER A 212 -7.94 10.89 -43.33
N ALA A 213 -8.63 10.45 -44.38
CA ALA A 213 -10.08 10.54 -44.49
C ALA A 213 -10.80 9.64 -43.47
N ILE A 214 -10.29 8.43 -43.22
CA ILE A 214 -10.81 7.54 -42.17
C ILE A 214 -10.65 8.15 -40.79
N ILE A 215 -9.47 8.70 -40.46
CA ILE A 215 -9.26 9.37 -39.16
C ILE A 215 -10.24 10.52 -38.98
N LYS A 216 -10.42 11.35 -40.02
CA LYS A 216 -11.37 12.46 -39.98
C LYS A 216 -12.80 12.00 -39.72
N GLU A 217 -13.24 10.93 -40.39
CA GLU A 217 -14.57 10.33 -40.17
C GLU A 217 -14.69 9.67 -38.79
N GLU A 218 -13.64 9.05 -38.27
CA GLU A 218 -13.62 8.47 -36.92
C GLU A 218 -13.53 9.51 -35.79
N GLU A 219 -13.09 10.74 -36.06
CA GLU A 219 -13.01 11.84 -35.09
C GLU A 219 -14.25 12.75 -35.15
N ASP A 220 -14.93 12.83 -36.29
CA ASP A 220 -16.17 13.57 -36.44
C ASP A 220 -17.34 12.86 -35.73
N THR A 221 -17.71 13.38 -34.56
CA THR A 221 -18.82 12.87 -33.73
C THR A 221 -20.18 12.84 -34.44
N THR A 222 -20.33 13.57 -35.55
CA THR A 222 -21.56 13.59 -36.34
C THR A 222 -21.59 12.53 -37.44
N SER A 223 -20.45 11.93 -37.76
CA SER A 223 -20.33 10.95 -38.83
C SER A 223 -21.03 9.63 -38.51
N THR A 224 -21.48 8.94 -39.55
CA THR A 224 -22.03 7.59 -39.42
C THR A 224 -20.96 6.59 -38.96
N LEU A 225 -19.70 6.78 -39.36
CA LEU A 225 -18.60 5.90 -38.98
C LEU A 225 -18.33 5.96 -37.46
N TYR A 226 -18.31 7.16 -36.89
CA TYR A 226 -18.18 7.37 -35.45
C TYR A 226 -19.35 6.75 -34.68
N ARG A 227 -20.59 7.02 -35.11
CA ARG A 227 -21.80 6.44 -34.46
C ARG A 227 -21.76 4.91 -34.47
N ASN A 228 -21.43 4.31 -35.62
CA ASN A 228 -21.31 2.86 -35.74
C ASN A 228 -20.21 2.29 -34.83
N LYS A 229 -19.09 3.00 -34.65
CA LYS A 229 -18.01 2.63 -33.72
C LYS A 229 -18.51 2.62 -32.28
N ILE A 230 -19.21 3.68 -31.84
CA ILE A 230 -19.78 3.76 -30.48
C ILE A 230 -20.83 2.66 -30.25
N GLU A 231 -21.79 2.49 -31.17
CA GLU A 231 -22.81 1.45 -31.04
C GLU A 231 -22.21 0.02 -31.01
N THR A 232 -21.15 -0.22 -31.80
CA THR A 232 -20.42 -1.50 -31.75
C THR A 232 -19.77 -1.70 -30.37
N GLN A 233 -19.17 -0.65 -29.80
CA GLN A 233 -18.58 -0.71 -28.47
C GLN A 233 -19.62 -0.96 -27.38
N GLU A 234 -20.80 -0.34 -27.48
CA GLU A 234 -21.93 -0.58 -26.57
C GLU A 234 -22.41 -2.03 -26.65
N LEU A 235 -22.56 -2.58 -27.86
CA LEU A 235 -22.90 -3.99 -28.05
C LEU A 235 -21.87 -4.92 -27.40
N PHE A 236 -20.57 -4.65 -27.57
CA PHE A 236 -19.52 -5.44 -26.93
C PHE A 236 -19.60 -5.36 -25.39
N GLN A 237 -19.96 -4.21 -24.80
CA GLN A 237 -20.18 -4.14 -23.35
C GLN A 237 -21.40 -4.93 -22.92
N ILE A 238 -22.49 -4.87 -23.68
CA ILE A 238 -23.71 -5.65 -23.41
C ILE A 238 -23.39 -7.14 -23.44
N TRP A 239 -22.75 -7.64 -24.51
CA TRP A 239 -22.43 -9.06 -24.65
C TRP A 239 -21.43 -9.54 -23.59
N LYS A 240 -20.47 -8.69 -23.20
CA LYS A 240 -19.57 -8.98 -22.09
C LYS A 240 -20.35 -9.15 -20.78
N ASN A 241 -21.32 -8.27 -20.52
CA ASN A 241 -22.18 -8.36 -19.33
C ASN A 241 -23.11 -9.57 -19.39
N GLU A 242 -23.69 -9.89 -20.55
CA GLU A 242 -24.47 -11.12 -20.74
C GLU A 242 -23.63 -12.36 -20.42
N THR A 243 -22.37 -12.41 -20.90
CA THR A 243 -21.46 -13.52 -20.61
C THR A 243 -21.21 -13.65 -19.11
N LEU A 244 -21.06 -12.52 -18.41
CA LEU A 244 -20.86 -12.45 -16.95
C LEU A 244 -22.05 -13.01 -16.17
N GLU A 245 -23.25 -12.98 -16.74
CA GLU A 245 -24.49 -13.46 -16.13
C GLU A 245 -24.78 -14.95 -16.42
N ILE A 246 -24.05 -15.61 -17.32
CA ILE A 246 -24.20 -17.05 -17.59
C ILE A 246 -23.79 -17.83 -16.34
N ASP A 247 -24.69 -18.66 -15.79
CA ASP A 247 -24.49 -19.38 -14.51
C ASP A 247 -23.16 -20.12 -14.38
N ASP A 248 -22.74 -20.85 -15.42
CA ASP A 248 -21.46 -21.57 -15.42
C ASP A 248 -20.26 -20.61 -15.33
N PHE A 249 -20.36 -19.47 -16.00
CA PHE A 249 -19.33 -18.45 -16.00
C PHE A 249 -19.31 -17.67 -14.68
N LYS A 250 -20.50 -17.36 -14.13
CA LYS A 250 -20.68 -16.76 -12.82
C LYS A 250 -20.12 -17.66 -11.72
N LYS A 251 -20.35 -18.98 -11.77
CA LYS A 251 -19.69 -19.98 -10.90
C LYS A 251 -18.17 -19.99 -11.10
N MET A 252 -17.67 -19.96 -12.33
CA MET A 252 -16.23 -19.91 -12.57
C MET A 252 -15.57 -18.64 -12.01
N LEU A 253 -16.18 -17.47 -12.19
CA LEU A 253 -15.68 -16.18 -11.71
C LEU A 253 -15.84 -16.01 -10.19
N VAL A 254 -17.09 -16.08 -9.72
CA VAL A 254 -17.43 -15.72 -8.34
C VAL A 254 -17.05 -16.84 -7.38
N ASP A 255 -17.37 -18.10 -7.71
CA ASP A 255 -17.11 -19.20 -6.79
C ASP A 255 -15.69 -19.76 -6.88
N SER A 256 -15.04 -19.72 -8.05
CA SER A 256 -13.71 -20.30 -8.18
C SER A 256 -12.59 -19.27 -8.14
N LEU A 257 -12.66 -18.20 -8.94
CA LEU A 257 -11.58 -17.21 -9.00
C LEU A 257 -11.53 -16.36 -7.73
N SER A 258 -12.66 -15.81 -7.27
CA SER A 258 -12.68 -14.98 -6.05
C SER A 258 -12.24 -15.74 -4.81
N LYS A 259 -12.61 -17.02 -4.66
CA LYS A 259 -12.15 -17.86 -3.53
C LYS A 259 -10.65 -18.10 -3.56
N GLU A 260 -10.05 -18.17 -4.75
CA GLU A 260 -8.61 -18.37 -4.89
C GLU A 260 -7.82 -17.07 -4.70
N VAL A 261 -8.33 -15.95 -5.23
CA VAL A 261 -7.82 -14.60 -4.93
C VAL A 261 -7.88 -14.31 -3.43
N ALA A 262 -8.93 -14.75 -2.74
CA ALA A 262 -9.06 -14.55 -1.29
C ALA A 262 -7.96 -15.25 -0.47
N LYS A 263 -7.33 -16.30 -1.01
CA LYS A 263 -6.20 -17.01 -0.39
C LYS A 263 -4.86 -16.32 -0.63
N PHE A 264 -4.76 -15.46 -1.65
CA PHE A 264 -3.54 -14.72 -1.93
C PHE A 264 -3.32 -13.66 -0.86
N ASP A 265 -2.31 -13.84 -0.02
CA ASP A 265 -1.95 -12.90 1.05
C ASP A 265 -0.75 -12.00 0.68
N GLY A 266 -0.12 -12.25 -0.47
CA GLY A 266 1.01 -11.47 -0.98
C GLY A 266 2.32 -11.63 -0.19
N ALA A 267 2.42 -12.61 0.71
CA ALA A 267 3.64 -12.91 1.45
C ALA A 267 4.82 -13.22 0.50
N ARG A 268 5.97 -12.60 0.79
CA ARG A 268 7.22 -12.73 0.04
C ARG A 268 8.35 -13.24 0.92
N VAL A 269 9.27 -13.97 0.31
CA VAL A 269 10.35 -14.70 0.99
C VAL A 269 11.69 -14.33 0.38
N GLY A 270 12.68 -14.10 1.23
CA GLY A 270 14.05 -13.71 0.86
C GLY A 270 14.39 -12.29 1.25
N PHE A 271 15.47 -11.79 0.65
CA PHE A 271 16.01 -10.46 0.91
C PHE A 271 15.08 -9.35 0.37
N SER A 272 15.00 -8.22 1.06
CA SER A 272 14.29 -7.02 0.63
C SER A 272 15.13 -5.78 0.94
N TRP A 273 15.05 -4.77 0.09
CA TRP A 273 15.71 -3.50 0.33
C TRP A 273 14.83 -2.35 -0.15
N ASP A 274 14.40 -1.50 0.77
CA ASP A 274 13.62 -0.29 0.50
C ASP A 274 14.47 0.96 0.75
N LEU A 275 14.24 1.98 -0.07
CA LEU A 275 14.70 3.35 0.17
C LEU A 275 13.49 4.27 0.25
N ALA A 276 13.54 5.20 1.20
CA ALA A 276 12.52 6.20 1.39
C ALA A 276 13.14 7.53 1.83
N GLY A 277 12.44 8.61 1.54
CA GLY A 277 12.83 9.93 2.01
C GLY A 277 11.73 10.94 1.80
N GLY A 278 11.86 12.07 2.47
CA GLY A 278 10.89 13.16 2.37
C GLY A 278 11.41 14.45 2.95
N ILE A 279 10.64 15.50 2.69
CA ILE A 279 10.84 16.84 3.22
C ILE A 279 9.48 17.44 3.57
N SER A 280 9.45 18.20 4.65
CA SER A 280 8.29 19.00 5.03
C SER A 280 8.68 20.44 5.30
N GLY A 281 7.72 21.34 5.07
CA GLY A 281 7.84 22.77 5.30
C GLY A 281 6.75 23.30 6.22
N GLU A 282 7.12 24.28 7.03
CA GLU A 282 6.20 25.13 7.79
C GLU A 282 5.92 26.40 6.98
N PHE A 283 4.65 26.67 6.68
CA PHE A 283 4.14 27.90 6.06
C PHE A 283 3.54 28.80 7.15
N ARG A 284 4.33 29.78 7.58
CA ARG A 284 4.02 30.67 8.70
C ARG A 284 2.85 31.58 8.37
N ASN A 285 1.96 31.77 9.34
CA ASN A 285 0.75 32.58 9.17
C ASN A 285 -0.09 32.17 7.95
N LYS A 286 0.00 30.90 7.55
CA LYS A 286 -0.67 30.31 6.37
C LYS A 286 -0.30 31.02 5.05
N ARG A 287 0.93 31.53 4.93
CA ARG A 287 1.44 32.21 3.73
C ARG A 287 2.52 31.38 3.03
N PHE A 288 2.35 31.12 1.74
CA PHE A 288 3.33 30.38 0.94
C PHE A 288 4.69 31.08 0.83
N ASN A 289 4.71 32.42 0.83
CA ASN A 289 5.93 33.21 0.75
C ASN A 289 6.68 33.37 2.09
N SER A 290 6.17 32.78 3.17
CA SER A 290 6.82 32.76 4.48
C SER A 290 6.94 31.32 4.95
N SER A 291 7.97 30.62 4.44
CA SER A 291 8.17 29.22 4.72
C SER A 291 9.57 28.91 5.25
N LYS A 292 9.68 27.79 5.97
CA LYS A 292 10.96 27.16 6.32
C LYS A 292 10.82 25.64 6.25
N ILE A 293 11.94 24.95 6.14
CA ILE A 293 11.97 23.48 6.32
C ILE A 293 11.57 23.20 7.77
N PHE A 294 10.62 22.29 7.95
CA PHE A 294 10.19 21.84 9.28
C PHE A 294 10.93 20.57 9.69
N ASN A 295 11.02 19.60 8.78
CA ASN A 295 11.92 18.45 8.90
C ASN A 295 12.18 17.81 7.53
N SER A 296 13.22 17.00 7.45
CA SER A 296 13.50 16.15 6.30
C SER A 296 14.19 14.88 6.73
N GLY A 297 14.18 13.87 5.86
CA GLY A 297 14.85 12.63 6.18
C GLY A 297 15.03 11.72 4.99
N ILE A 298 16.04 10.88 5.08
CA ILE A 298 16.26 9.75 4.18
C ILE A 298 16.52 8.51 5.03
N TRP A 299 15.91 7.41 4.66
CA TRP A 299 16.07 6.15 5.37
C TRP A 299 16.00 4.97 4.44
N THR A 300 16.65 3.90 4.89
CA THR A 300 16.66 2.65 4.19
C THR A 300 16.29 1.52 5.13
N THR A 301 15.57 0.54 4.59
CA THR A 301 15.19 -0.67 5.31
C THR A 301 15.67 -1.86 4.54
N VAL A 302 16.57 -2.64 5.15
CA VAL A 302 16.97 -3.96 4.64
C VAL A 302 16.19 -5.02 5.38
N GLY A 303 15.91 -6.15 4.74
CA GLY A 303 15.14 -7.20 5.38
C GLY A 303 15.41 -8.57 4.80
N TYR A 304 15.08 -9.59 5.58
CA TYR A 304 15.08 -10.97 5.13
C TYR A 304 13.89 -11.69 5.77
N SER A 305 12.99 -12.23 4.94
CA SER A 305 11.83 -12.99 5.41
C SER A 305 11.97 -14.46 5.07
N SER A 306 11.70 -15.33 6.04
CA SER A 306 11.69 -16.78 5.90
C SER A 306 10.31 -17.35 6.22
N GLU A 307 9.88 -18.37 5.48
CA GLU A 307 8.61 -19.07 5.75
C GLU A 307 8.58 -19.74 7.13
N LYS A 308 9.75 -20.09 7.69
CA LYS A 308 9.84 -20.86 8.95
C LYS A 308 10.39 -20.06 10.12
N SER A 309 11.31 -19.15 9.85
CA SER A 309 12.13 -18.49 10.88
C SER A 309 11.74 -17.04 11.14
N GLY A 310 10.63 -16.56 10.58
CA GLY A 310 10.18 -15.18 10.74
C GLY A 310 10.91 -14.19 9.81
N SER A 311 10.78 -12.91 10.12
CA SER A 311 11.30 -11.79 9.34
C SER A 311 12.25 -10.95 10.17
N PHE A 312 13.43 -10.68 9.64
CA PHE A 312 14.39 -9.72 10.17
C PHE A 312 14.35 -8.44 9.32
N LEU A 313 14.39 -7.29 9.97
CA LEU A 313 14.42 -5.97 9.35
C LEU A 313 15.55 -5.17 9.99
N GLY A 314 16.40 -4.54 9.19
CA GLY A 314 17.37 -3.53 9.60
C GLY A 314 16.92 -2.16 9.11
N LEU A 315 17.14 -1.13 9.92
CA LEU A 315 16.80 0.26 9.62
C LEU A 315 18.03 1.13 9.79
N ALA A 316 18.27 2.02 8.84
CA ALA A 316 19.15 3.16 9.00
C ALA A 316 18.44 4.42 8.49
N ARG A 317 18.47 5.51 9.26
CA ARG A 317 17.81 6.77 8.90
C ARG A 317 18.65 7.96 9.31
N LEU A 318 18.70 8.95 8.43
CA LEU A 318 19.22 10.27 8.68
C LEU A 318 18.04 11.25 8.68
N LEU A 319 17.84 11.96 9.78
CA LEU A 319 16.77 12.95 9.93
C LEU A 319 17.37 14.32 10.24
N TYR A 320 16.83 15.35 9.61
CA TYR A 320 17.14 16.75 9.85
C TYR A 320 15.89 17.45 10.39
N ASN A 321 15.99 17.96 11.61
CA ASN A 321 14.90 18.48 12.42
C ASN A 321 15.32 19.82 13.02
N PRO A 322 15.16 20.93 12.29
CA PRO A 322 15.61 22.24 12.74
C PRO A 322 14.97 22.72 14.05
N ASP A 323 13.71 22.36 14.31
CA ASP A 323 12.90 22.98 15.37
C ASP A 323 12.42 22.03 16.48
N GLN A 324 12.75 20.74 16.43
CA GLN A 324 12.24 19.74 17.39
C GLN A 324 13.30 18.73 17.83
N ILE A 325 13.27 18.38 19.11
CA ILE A 325 14.10 17.33 19.73
C ILE A 325 13.28 16.04 19.81
N TYR A 326 13.41 15.11 18.85
CA TYR A 326 12.70 13.81 18.91
C TYR A 326 13.14 12.87 20.05
N ALA A 327 14.16 13.25 20.83
CA ALA A 327 14.55 12.56 22.05
C ALA A 327 13.79 13.10 23.28
N GLN A 328 13.04 14.20 23.15
CA GLN A 328 12.21 14.80 24.18
C GLN A 328 11.00 15.46 23.50
N ASP A 329 9.92 14.70 23.29
CA ASP A 329 8.74 15.10 22.51
C ASP A 329 8.04 16.38 23.03
N ASN A 330 8.41 16.89 24.22
CA ASN A 330 7.81 18.07 24.85
C ASN A 330 8.75 19.29 24.99
N ALA A 331 9.97 19.25 24.42
CA ALA A 331 10.91 20.37 24.53
C ALA A 331 11.01 21.17 23.23
N THR A 332 10.61 22.45 23.27
CA THR A 332 10.93 23.41 22.20
C THR A 332 12.44 23.48 22.05
N ASN A 333 12.93 23.33 20.82
CA ASN A 333 14.35 23.19 20.55
C ASN A 333 15.12 24.46 20.96
N ALA A 334 15.84 24.40 22.07
CA ALA A 334 16.72 25.47 22.55
C ALA A 334 18.12 25.42 21.89
N PHE A 335 18.40 24.39 21.07
CA PHE A 335 19.75 24.01 20.66
C PHE A 335 20.04 24.18 19.15
N GLY A 336 19.17 24.85 18.38
CA GLY A 336 19.38 25.07 16.95
C GLY A 336 19.16 23.81 16.11
N ASP A 337 19.66 23.77 14.86
CA ASP A 337 19.29 22.71 13.92
C ASP A 337 19.77 21.31 14.36
N ILE A 338 18.85 20.34 14.52
CA ILE A 338 19.19 18.99 14.98
C ILE A 338 19.23 17.99 13.82
N SER A 339 20.37 17.35 13.63
CA SER A 339 20.51 16.17 12.77
C SER A 339 20.67 14.91 13.61
N THR A 340 19.95 13.86 13.26
CA THR A 340 20.01 12.56 13.95
C THR A 340 20.28 11.43 12.98
N PHE A 341 21.03 10.44 13.45
CA PHE A 341 21.21 9.18 12.75
C PHE A 341 20.66 8.06 13.62
N ASP A 342 19.65 7.34 13.15
CA ASP A 342 19.14 6.16 13.84
C ASP A 342 19.51 4.90 13.09
N ALA A 343 19.96 3.90 13.83
CA ALA A 343 20.24 2.56 13.33
C ALA A 343 19.63 1.52 14.26
N GLY A 344 19.04 0.48 13.70
CA GLY A 344 18.39 -0.53 14.51
C GLY A 344 17.93 -1.74 13.72
N PHE A 345 17.33 -2.67 14.44
CA PHE A 345 16.74 -3.86 13.85
C PHE A 345 15.40 -4.20 14.51
N ARG A 346 14.61 -4.98 13.78
CA ARG A 346 13.39 -5.59 14.26
C ARG A 346 13.34 -7.03 13.79
N TYR A 347 13.06 -7.94 14.71
CA TYR A 347 12.76 -9.33 14.41
C TYR A 347 11.27 -9.59 14.66
N ILE A 348 10.63 -10.33 13.76
CA ILE A 348 9.19 -10.63 13.81
C ILE A 348 9.02 -12.13 13.56
N TYR A 349 8.31 -12.80 14.46
CA TYR A 349 7.97 -14.21 14.34
C TYR A 349 6.46 -14.37 14.43
N THR A 350 5.87 -15.03 13.44
CA THR A 350 4.43 -15.30 13.40
C THR A 350 4.19 -16.77 13.16
N LYS A 351 3.34 -17.38 13.98
CA LYS A 351 2.89 -18.76 13.81
C LYS A 351 1.45 -18.90 14.26
N SER A 352 0.56 -19.22 13.32
CA SER A 352 -0.87 -19.39 13.57
C SER A 352 -1.45 -18.16 14.30
N LYS A 353 -2.00 -18.34 15.51
CA LYS A 353 -2.60 -17.27 16.32
C LYS A 353 -1.58 -16.41 17.08
N PHE A 354 -0.31 -16.80 17.11
CA PHE A 354 0.73 -16.13 17.87
C PHE A 354 1.62 -15.27 16.96
N SER A 355 1.91 -14.05 17.38
CA SER A 355 2.93 -13.18 16.78
C SER A 355 3.78 -12.57 17.88
N CYS A 356 5.07 -12.40 17.62
CA CYS A 356 6.00 -11.75 18.53
C CYS A 356 6.97 -10.90 17.72
N SER A 357 7.29 -9.70 18.19
CA SER A 357 8.33 -8.89 17.59
C SER A 357 9.18 -8.18 18.61
N ALA A 358 10.48 -8.13 18.38
CA ALA A 358 11.44 -7.37 19.17
C ALA A 358 12.10 -6.31 18.28
N GLU A 359 12.12 -5.07 18.73
CA GLU A 359 12.68 -3.91 18.03
C GLU A 359 13.72 -3.24 18.93
N ALA A 360 14.89 -2.95 18.39
CA ALA A 360 15.96 -2.20 19.05
C ALA A 360 16.47 -1.12 18.10
N ILE A 361 16.45 0.14 18.52
CA ILE A 361 16.93 1.27 17.71
C ILE A 361 17.79 2.18 18.57
N TYR A 362 18.97 2.49 18.10
CA TYR A 362 19.87 3.49 18.64
C TYR A 362 19.78 4.77 17.82
N ARG A 363 19.73 5.93 18.49
CA ARG A 363 19.71 7.27 17.88
C ARG A 363 20.92 8.04 18.34
N SER A 364 21.76 8.43 17.39
CA SER A 364 22.87 9.36 17.58
C SER A 364 22.43 10.77 17.21
N ILE A 365 22.82 11.75 18.02
CA ILE A 365 22.71 13.17 17.68
C ILE A 365 24.00 13.59 16.96
N LEU A 366 23.87 14.20 15.78
CA LEU A 366 25.01 14.54 14.92
C LEU A 366 25.43 16.01 15.04
N SER A 367 24.50 16.91 15.35
CA SER A 367 24.73 18.36 15.29
C SER A 367 24.88 19.05 16.65
N SER A 368 24.72 18.33 17.76
CA SER A 368 24.91 18.89 19.11
C SER A 368 25.48 17.83 20.06
N SER A 369 26.48 18.22 20.85
CA SER A 369 27.03 17.41 21.95
C SER A 369 26.29 17.63 23.28
N ALA A 370 25.33 18.55 23.32
CA ALA A 370 24.53 18.86 24.51
C ALA A 370 23.33 17.91 24.68
N ILE A 371 23.04 17.07 23.70
CA ILE A 371 21.93 16.11 23.71
C ILE A 371 22.51 14.71 23.69
N ASP A 372 22.22 13.94 24.72
CA ASP A 372 22.70 12.57 24.82
C ASP A 372 22.04 11.66 23.77
N PRO A 373 22.78 10.67 23.22
CA PRO A 373 22.19 9.61 22.42
C PRO A 373 21.11 8.83 23.18
N SER A 374 20.14 8.29 22.46
CA SER A 374 19.00 7.57 23.04
C SER A 374 18.82 6.19 22.38
N TRP A 375 18.11 5.30 23.08
CA TRP A 375 17.77 3.98 22.55
C TRP A 375 16.34 3.57 22.87
N LYS A 376 15.66 3.03 21.85
CA LYS A 376 14.34 2.40 21.91
C LYS A 376 14.52 0.88 21.94
N LEU A 377 13.81 0.22 22.83
CA LEU A 377 13.72 -1.24 22.89
C LEU A 377 12.27 -1.62 23.13
N VAL A 378 11.64 -2.36 22.23
CA VAL A 378 10.23 -2.73 22.33
C VAL A 378 10.03 -4.20 21.97
N LEU A 379 9.37 -4.95 22.85
CA LEU A 379 8.85 -6.28 22.63
C LEU A 379 7.32 -6.21 22.51
N ASN A 380 6.77 -6.72 21.42
CA ASN A 380 5.33 -6.88 21.23
C ASN A 380 5.01 -8.37 21.14
N VAL A 381 4.02 -8.81 21.90
CA VAL A 381 3.49 -10.17 21.87
C VAL A 381 1.99 -10.09 21.59
N ASP A 382 1.58 -10.87 20.60
CA ASP A 382 0.29 -10.80 19.96
C ASP A 382 -0.36 -12.18 20.00
N TYR A 383 -1.60 -12.26 20.48
CA TYR A 383 -2.38 -13.49 20.45
C TYR A 383 -3.79 -13.26 19.92
N ALA A 384 -4.11 -13.89 18.79
CA ALA A 384 -5.45 -13.87 18.20
C ALA A 384 -6.35 -14.84 18.99
N ILE A 385 -7.35 -14.31 19.69
CA ILE A 385 -8.32 -15.13 20.43
C ILE A 385 -9.31 -15.75 19.43
N ALA A 386 -9.88 -14.91 18.59
CA ALA A 386 -10.90 -15.24 17.60
C ALA A 386 -10.71 -14.44 16.32
N SER A 387 -11.51 -14.72 15.29
CA SER A 387 -11.60 -13.87 14.10
C SER A 387 -11.90 -12.44 14.52
N ASN A 388 -11.04 -11.50 14.12
CA ASN A 388 -11.12 -10.07 14.47
C ASN A 388 -10.98 -9.73 15.96
N GLN A 389 -10.41 -10.63 16.78
CA GLN A 389 -10.13 -10.36 18.20
C GLN A 389 -8.70 -10.71 18.56
N LYS A 390 -7.97 -9.74 19.14
CA LYS A 390 -6.54 -9.88 19.44
C LYS A 390 -6.19 -9.26 20.79
N LEU A 391 -5.35 -9.96 21.55
CA LEU A 391 -4.62 -9.40 22.68
C LEU A 391 -3.23 -9.00 22.22
N ILE A 392 -2.84 -7.79 22.59
CA ILE A 392 -1.51 -7.23 22.32
C ILE A 392 -0.90 -6.87 23.66
N PHE A 393 0.31 -7.38 23.89
CA PHE A 393 1.15 -7.05 25.03
C PHE A 393 2.40 -6.34 24.52
N SER A 394 2.59 -5.09 24.93
CA SER A 394 3.78 -4.31 24.58
C SER A 394 4.61 -4.03 25.82
N PHE A 395 5.91 -4.31 25.75
CA PHE A 395 6.91 -4.08 26.79
C PHE A 395 8.07 -3.30 26.20
N GLY A 396 8.65 -2.37 26.93
CA GLY A 396 9.84 -1.69 26.44
C GLY A 396 10.00 -0.27 26.93
N ARG A 397 10.74 0.51 26.16
CA ARG A 397 10.96 1.95 26.35
C ARG A 397 11.13 2.64 24.99
N ASN A 398 10.68 3.89 24.92
CA ASN A 398 10.84 4.74 23.74
C ASN A 398 12.04 5.70 23.89
N PHE A 399 12.30 6.55 22.88
CA PHE A 399 13.46 7.46 22.86
C PHE A 399 13.48 8.51 23.96
N ASP A 400 12.32 8.98 24.39
CA ASP A 400 12.10 10.02 25.39
C ASP A 400 12.16 9.49 26.84
N GLY A 401 12.38 8.19 27.01
CA GLY A 401 12.35 7.55 28.32
C GLY A 401 10.95 7.50 28.95
N THR A 402 9.91 8.01 28.27
CA THR A 402 8.53 7.93 28.75
C THR A 402 7.78 6.81 28.03
N LEU A 403 7.14 5.95 28.84
CA LEU A 403 5.90 5.27 28.50
C LEU A 403 5.02 5.63 29.68
N THR A 404 4.14 6.62 29.54
CA THR A 404 3.24 7.02 30.62
C THR A 404 2.42 5.80 31.06
N LYS A 405 2.33 5.45 32.36
CA LYS A 405 2.63 6.22 33.57
C LYS A 405 3.49 5.42 34.58
N ASP A 406 4.75 5.86 34.71
CA ASP A 406 5.66 5.74 35.86
C ASP A 406 6.19 4.34 36.25
N GLY A 407 7.14 3.82 35.46
CA GLY A 407 8.07 2.77 35.86
C GLY A 407 8.76 2.08 34.69
N ASN A 408 10.05 1.74 34.84
CA ASN A 408 10.93 1.13 33.81
C ASN A 408 10.50 -0.27 33.29
N LEU A 409 9.30 -0.75 33.64
CA LEU A 409 8.73 -1.98 33.11
C LEU A 409 7.20 -1.95 33.26
N ILE A 410 6.46 -1.61 32.19
CA ILE A 410 4.99 -1.77 32.16
C ILE A 410 4.58 -2.53 30.89
N ALA A 411 3.66 -3.47 31.07
CA ALA A 411 2.97 -4.24 30.05
C ALA A 411 1.71 -3.48 29.62
N ALA A 412 1.66 -2.93 28.41
CA ALA A 412 0.40 -2.42 27.86
C ALA A 412 -0.43 -3.60 27.35
N LEU A 413 -1.61 -3.84 27.94
CA LEU A 413 -2.59 -4.79 27.41
C LEU A 413 -3.62 -4.03 26.57
N THR A 414 -3.60 -4.28 25.27
CA THR A 414 -4.60 -3.75 24.34
C THR A 414 -5.48 -4.88 23.85
N VAL A 415 -6.80 -4.72 24.00
CA VAL A 415 -7.79 -5.60 23.39
C VAL A 415 -8.32 -4.90 22.14
N LEU A 416 -8.12 -5.52 20.98
CA LEU A 416 -8.68 -5.01 19.73
C LEU A 416 -9.85 -5.91 19.32
N LEU A 417 -11.04 -5.32 19.27
CA LEU A 417 -12.28 -5.97 18.82
C LEU A 417 -12.73 -5.30 17.52
N GLY A 418 -12.64 -6.04 16.42
CA GLY A 418 -13.22 -5.61 15.14
C GLY A 418 -14.65 -6.11 15.01
N PHE A 419 -15.61 -5.21 14.81
CA PHE A 419 -16.97 -5.58 14.42
C PHE A 419 -16.98 -5.93 12.92
N GLY A 420 -16.78 -7.21 12.60
CA GLY A 420 -16.96 -7.73 11.25
C GLY A 420 -18.41 -8.20 11.04
N ASN A 421 -19.02 -7.82 9.92
CA ASN A 421 -20.27 -8.41 9.46
C ASN A 421 -20.06 -9.92 9.25
N ILE A 422 -20.75 -10.74 10.02
CA ILE A 422 -20.96 -12.14 9.68
C ILE A 422 -21.96 -12.14 8.52
N ARG A 423 -21.47 -12.33 7.29
CA ARG A 423 -22.27 -12.84 6.18
C ARG A 423 -21.51 -13.93 5.47
#